data_AF-A0A0K0D3W5-F1
#
_entry.id   AF-A0A0K0D3W5-F1
#
_cell.length_a   1.000
_cell.length_b   1.000
_cell.length_c   1.000
_cell.angle_alpha   90.00
_cell.angle_beta   90.00
_cell.angle_gamma   90.00
#
_symmetry.space_group_name_H-M   'P 1'
#
loop_
_entity.id
_entity.type
_entity.pdbx_description
1 polymer ?
#
loop_
_entity_poly.entity_id
_entity_poly.type
_entity_poly.pdbx_seq_one_letter_code
_entity_poly.pdbx_strand_id
1 'polypeptide(L)'
;MARLGASRCLIADSLICAKYFPNHRKIEQFSFIACSVFGWMGYSFFDFNNHRFVSAVIKKGTVDWVGEGDGGTSASETVVDVDAEHNQLEELVMQYPRFEEAFNVDWSKKQLIRKSKRLIPCSYFPLKAMLRAQKEKILTENEDVNVNILIKLWCEEVLLCNHDVEKQSVKPDEFDYFFGPQISPVCSIIGGFVGQEAVKALSEGGRPLKNIFIYSAIDTTGIVCDFPPSD
;
A
#
# COMPACT_ATOMS: atom_id res chain seq x y z
N MET A 1 26.61 -26.14 -5.48
CA MET A 1 25.22 -26.58 -5.26
C MET A 1 24.55 -25.59 -4.31
N ALA A 2 23.91 -24.56 -4.84
CA ALA A 2 23.07 -23.67 -4.05
C ALA A 2 21.79 -24.44 -3.67
N ARG A 3 21.53 -24.57 -2.37
CA ARG A 3 20.22 -25.06 -1.91
C ARG A 3 19.21 -23.95 -2.21
N LEU A 4 18.37 -24.12 -3.23
CA LEU A 4 17.11 -23.36 -3.31
C LEU A 4 16.28 -23.76 -2.09
N GLY A 5 16.35 -22.96 -1.03
CA GLY A 5 15.35 -23.03 0.03
C GLY A 5 14.01 -22.66 -0.59
N ALA A 6 12.97 -23.47 -0.37
CA ALA A 6 11.64 -23.12 -0.84
C ALA A 6 11.18 -21.83 -0.14
N SER A 7 11.10 -20.73 -0.89
CA SER A 7 10.47 -19.50 -0.43
C SER A 7 8.99 -19.78 -0.15
N ARG A 8 8.50 -19.30 0.99
CA ARG A 8 7.12 -19.52 1.44
C ARG A 8 6.43 -18.18 1.61
N CYS A 9 5.24 -18.05 1.05
CA CYS A 9 4.39 -16.87 1.16
C CYS A 9 3.13 -17.22 1.97
N LEU A 10 2.84 -16.47 3.03
CA LEU A 10 1.64 -16.61 3.83
C LEU A 10 0.64 -15.52 3.44
N ILE A 11 -0.57 -15.92 3.05
CA ILE A 11 -1.70 -15.01 2.81
C ILE A 11 -2.66 -15.14 3.99
N ALA A 12 -2.96 -14.04 4.66
CA ALA A 12 -3.85 -14.01 5.82
C ALA A 12 -4.91 -12.90 5.72
N ASP A 13 -6.07 -13.16 6.32
CA ASP A 13 -7.11 -12.14 6.52
C ASP A 13 -6.71 -11.17 7.65
N SER A 14 -7.18 -9.92 7.57
CA SER A 14 -6.89 -8.82 8.49
C SER A 14 -7.17 -9.17 9.96
N LEU A 15 -8.22 -9.95 10.23
CA LEU A 15 -8.57 -10.42 11.57
C LEU A 15 -7.57 -11.44 12.13
N ILE A 16 -7.00 -12.28 11.26
CA ILE A 16 -5.93 -13.21 11.62
C ILE A 16 -4.64 -12.41 11.88
N CYS A 17 -4.40 -11.35 11.09
CA CYS A 17 -3.29 -10.41 11.27
C CYS A 17 -3.31 -9.75 12.65
N ALA A 18 -4.44 -9.16 13.05
CA ALA A 18 -4.58 -8.50 14.36
C ALA A 18 -4.50 -9.46 15.54
N LYS A 19 -4.96 -10.72 15.39
CA LYS A 19 -5.03 -11.70 16.48
C LYS A 19 -3.74 -12.49 16.70
N TYR A 20 -2.99 -12.78 15.64
CA TYR A 20 -1.83 -13.69 15.70
C TYR A 20 -0.47 -12.99 15.54
N PHE A 21 -0.41 -11.74 15.08
CA PHE A 21 0.87 -11.12 14.69
C PHE A 21 1.48 -10.08 15.64
N PRO A 22 0.86 -9.58 16.73
CA PRO A 22 1.55 -8.59 17.58
C PRO A 22 2.75 -9.16 18.37
N ASN A 23 3.01 -10.48 18.36
CA ASN A 23 4.05 -11.09 19.21
C ASN A 23 5.01 -12.09 18.55
N HIS A 24 5.05 -12.25 17.22
CA HIS A 24 5.90 -13.29 16.60
C HIS A 24 7.20 -12.79 15.96
N ARG A 25 8.26 -12.80 16.78
CA ARG A 25 9.69 -12.87 16.43
C ARG A 25 10.09 -14.04 15.47
N LYS A 26 9.13 -14.81 14.93
CA LYS A 26 9.36 -16.04 14.14
C LYS A 26 8.99 -15.92 12.65
N ILE A 27 8.52 -14.75 12.18
CA ILE A 27 8.09 -14.54 10.79
C ILE A 27 9.24 -13.99 9.91
N GLU A 28 10.42 -13.71 10.47
CA GLU A 28 11.62 -13.25 9.74
C GLU A 28 12.07 -14.17 8.59
N GLN A 29 11.42 -15.33 8.40
CA GLN A 29 11.71 -16.31 7.35
C GLN A 29 10.63 -16.44 6.26
N PHE A 30 9.51 -15.72 6.33
CA PHE A 30 8.39 -15.87 5.41
C PHE A 30 7.98 -14.55 4.77
N SER A 31 7.71 -14.57 3.47
CA SER A 31 7.00 -13.48 2.81
C SER A 31 5.55 -13.46 3.30
N PHE A 32 5.01 -12.29 3.61
CA PHE A 32 3.71 -12.12 4.22
C PHE A 32 2.84 -11.17 3.38
N ILE A 33 1.59 -11.57 3.17
CA ILE A 33 0.56 -10.76 2.55
C ILE A 33 -0.68 -10.77 3.43
N ALA A 34 -1.16 -9.59 3.78
CA ALA A 34 -2.46 -9.40 4.41
C ALA A 34 -3.40 -8.72 3.42
N CYS A 35 -4.63 -9.19 3.30
CA CYS A 35 -5.62 -8.52 2.45
C CYS A 35 -7.04 -8.69 3.01
N SER A 36 -7.91 -7.75 2.71
CA SER A 36 -9.34 -7.87 3.02
C SER A 36 -10.19 -7.03 2.07
N VAL A 37 -11.48 -7.33 2.03
CA VAL A 37 -12.50 -6.62 1.24
C VAL A 37 -13.65 -6.22 2.16
N PHE A 38 -14.00 -4.94 2.10
CA PHE A 38 -15.08 -4.28 2.83
C PHE A 38 -16.06 -3.70 1.80
N GLY A 39 -17.03 -4.52 1.39
CA GLY A 39 -18.00 -4.19 0.34
C GLY A 39 -17.34 -3.66 -0.93
N TRP A 40 -17.44 -2.35 -1.17
CA TRP A 40 -16.93 -1.65 -2.36
C TRP A 40 -15.45 -1.22 -2.28
N MET A 41 -14.77 -1.51 -1.17
CA MET A 41 -13.37 -1.17 -0.95
C MET A 41 -12.58 -2.41 -0.57
N GLY A 42 -11.28 -2.41 -0.88
CA GLY A 42 -10.39 -3.50 -0.49
C GLY A 42 -8.97 -3.00 -0.31
N TYR A 43 -8.17 -3.78 0.40
CA TYR A 43 -6.76 -3.47 0.57
C TYR A 43 -5.90 -4.72 0.57
N SER A 44 -4.62 -4.51 0.30
CA SER A 44 -3.57 -5.50 0.54
C SER A 44 -2.35 -4.82 1.15
N PHE A 45 -1.64 -5.55 1.99
CA PHE A 45 -0.40 -5.18 2.64
C PHE A 45 0.63 -6.26 2.37
N PHE A 46 1.85 -5.85 2.07
CA PHE A 46 2.96 -6.70 1.71
C PHE A 46 4.09 -6.49 2.71
N ASP A 47 4.60 -7.59 3.27
CA ASP A 47 5.83 -7.63 4.06
C ASP A 47 6.68 -8.81 3.62
N PHE A 48 7.65 -8.55 2.75
CA PHE A 48 8.55 -9.57 2.23
C PHE A 48 9.92 -9.54 2.94
N ASN A 49 9.98 -8.95 4.15
CA ASN A 49 11.21 -8.74 4.93
C ASN A 49 12.30 -7.99 4.13
N ASN A 50 13.48 -8.60 3.97
CA ASN A 50 14.58 -8.10 3.13
C ASN A 50 14.52 -8.79 1.76
N HIS A 51 13.49 -8.46 0.97
CA HIS A 51 13.22 -9.14 -0.28
C HIS A 51 14.28 -8.80 -1.32
N ARG A 52 14.93 -9.83 -1.86
CA ARG A 52 15.85 -9.71 -2.99
C ARG A 52 15.06 -9.91 -4.28
N PHE A 53 15.29 -9.04 -5.24
CA PHE A 53 14.69 -9.16 -6.55
C PHE A 53 15.64 -8.70 -7.63
N VAL A 54 15.47 -9.26 -8.81
CA VAL A 54 16.26 -8.89 -9.99
C VAL A 54 15.47 -7.89 -10.84
N SER A 55 16.12 -6.79 -11.23
CA SER A 55 15.52 -5.76 -12.09
C SER A 55 16.47 -5.38 -13.23
N ALA A 56 15.90 -4.99 -14.37
CA ALA A 56 16.69 -4.43 -15.46
C ALA A 56 17.32 -3.10 -15.01
N VAL A 57 18.60 -2.91 -15.32
CA VAL A 57 19.31 -1.66 -15.03
C VAL A 57 18.70 -0.54 -15.86
N ILE A 58 18.05 0.43 -15.20
CA ILE A 58 17.62 1.67 -15.85
C ILE A 58 18.80 2.65 -15.82
N LYS A 59 19.59 2.71 -16.90
CA LYS A 59 20.60 3.76 -17.05
C LYS A 59 19.90 5.08 -17.33
N LYS A 60 19.86 5.98 -16.35
CA LYS A 60 19.49 7.38 -16.58
C LYS A 60 20.66 8.07 -17.26
N GLY A 61 20.62 8.20 -18.58
CA GLY A 61 21.52 9.06 -19.33
C GLY A 61 21.07 10.52 -19.22
N THR A 62 22.00 11.43 -18.96
CA THR A 62 21.79 12.85 -19.22
C THR A 62 22.34 13.12 -20.62
N VAL A 63 21.47 13.46 -21.57
CA VAL A 63 21.92 13.89 -22.90
C VAL A 63 22.02 15.41 -22.85
N ASP A 64 23.25 15.92 -22.82
CA ASP A 64 23.50 17.34 -23.04
C ASP A 64 23.29 17.64 -24.52
N TRP A 65 22.13 18.19 -24.87
CA TRP A 65 21.90 18.77 -26.19
C TRP A 65 22.74 20.04 -26.32
N VAL A 66 23.90 19.96 -26.98
CA VAL A 66 24.64 21.15 -27.42
C VAL A 66 23.98 21.67 -28.70
N GLY A 67 22.93 22.46 -28.53
CA GLY A 67 22.38 23.28 -29.62
C GLY A 67 23.22 24.53 -29.80
N GLU A 68 23.86 24.70 -30.96
CA GLU A 68 24.33 26.02 -31.39
C GLU A 68 23.11 26.89 -31.73
N GLY A 69 22.72 27.78 -30.81
CA GLY A 69 21.64 28.74 -31.06
C GLY A 69 21.17 29.49 -29.81
N ASP A 70 21.26 30.81 -29.87
CA ASP A 70 21.13 31.82 -28.82
C ASP A 70 19.80 31.83 -28.02
N GLY A 71 19.91 31.93 -26.69
CA GLY A 71 18.90 32.50 -25.79
C GLY A 71 17.71 31.64 -25.33
N GLY A 72 17.88 30.85 -24.26
CA GLY A 72 16.74 30.30 -23.49
C GLY A 72 17.13 29.27 -22.44
N THR A 73 16.62 29.42 -21.21
CA THR A 73 16.85 28.57 -20.02
C THR A 73 16.90 27.07 -20.33
N SER A 74 18.03 26.43 -20.05
CA SER A 74 18.26 24.99 -20.23
C SER A 74 17.42 24.18 -19.23
N ALA A 75 16.28 23.66 -19.66
CA ALA A 75 15.60 22.57 -18.96
C ALA A 75 16.25 21.25 -19.39
N SER A 76 16.94 20.58 -18.47
CA SER A 76 17.46 19.24 -18.70
C SER A 76 16.30 18.23 -18.73
N GLU A 77 15.91 17.75 -19.90
CA GLU A 77 14.98 16.61 -20.01
C GLU A 77 15.74 15.30 -19.87
N THR A 78 15.38 14.51 -18.85
CA THR A 78 15.81 13.11 -18.73
C THR A 78 15.11 12.27 -19.79
N VAL A 79 15.82 11.92 -20.85
CA VAL A 79 15.37 10.92 -21.83
C VAL A 79 15.71 9.53 -21.28
N VAL A 80 14.70 8.69 -21.09
CA VAL A 80 14.90 7.27 -20.76
C VAL A 80 15.07 6.54 -22.07
N ASP A 81 16.29 6.05 -22.33
CA ASP A 81 16.56 5.20 -23.48
C ASP A 81 15.99 3.80 -23.21
N VAL A 82 14.88 3.46 -23.86
CA VAL A 82 14.15 2.21 -23.66
C VAL A 82 14.81 1.05 -24.44
N ASP A 83 15.72 1.35 -25.38
CA ASP A 83 16.31 0.37 -26.30
C ASP A 83 17.80 0.06 -26.02
N ALA A 84 18.39 0.62 -24.96
CA ALA A 84 19.76 0.31 -24.55
C ALA A 84 19.85 -1.07 -23.87
N GLU A 85 19.99 -2.11 -24.69
CA GLU A 85 20.49 -3.45 -24.35
C GLU A 85 19.80 -4.16 -23.17
N HIS A 86 18.78 -4.95 -23.51
CA HIS A 86 18.40 -6.15 -22.76
C HIS A 86 19.67 -6.97 -22.39
N ASN A 87 20.17 -6.88 -21.15
CA ASN A 87 20.78 -7.98 -20.38
C ASN A 87 21.51 -7.57 -19.09
N GLN A 88 21.62 -6.29 -18.74
CA GLN A 88 22.17 -5.95 -17.42
C GLN A 88 21.05 -6.03 -16.39
N LEU A 89 21.05 -7.14 -15.65
CA LEU A 89 20.19 -7.40 -14.50
C LEU A 89 20.95 -7.06 -13.22
N GLU A 90 20.37 -6.24 -12.37
CA GLU A 90 20.90 -5.92 -11.04
C GLU A 90 20.06 -6.58 -9.95
N GLU A 91 20.72 -7.14 -8.95
CA GLU A 91 20.10 -7.66 -7.75
C GLU A 91 19.90 -6.52 -6.74
N LEU A 92 18.64 -6.23 -6.42
CA LEU A 92 18.25 -5.17 -5.51
C LEU A 92 17.62 -5.77 -4.24
N VAL A 93 17.74 -5.05 -3.13
CA VAL A 93 17.12 -5.42 -1.84
C VAL A 93 16.06 -4.39 -1.48
N MET A 94 14.84 -4.85 -1.21
CA MET A 94 13.75 -4.03 -0.70
C MET A 94 13.43 -4.41 0.75
N GLN A 95 13.49 -3.43 1.64
CA GLN A 95 13.11 -3.60 3.04
C GLN A 95 11.63 -3.27 3.22
N TYR A 96 10.92 -4.14 3.91
CA TYR A 96 9.53 -3.96 4.28
C TYR A 96 9.37 -3.63 5.77
N PRO A 97 8.48 -2.69 6.10
CA PRO A 97 8.14 -2.42 7.49
C PRO A 97 7.10 -3.42 7.97
N ARG A 98 6.98 -3.55 9.29
CA ARG A 98 5.94 -4.37 9.90
C ARG A 98 4.56 -3.76 9.69
N PHE A 99 3.53 -4.60 9.77
CA PHE A 99 2.13 -4.14 9.67
C PHE A 99 1.82 -2.99 10.63
N GLU A 100 2.25 -3.09 11.89
CA GLU A 100 2.01 -2.06 12.89
C GLU A 100 2.76 -0.75 12.56
N GLU A 101 3.98 -0.84 12.02
CA GLU A 101 4.78 0.33 11.62
C GLU A 101 4.14 1.04 10.42
N ALA A 102 3.58 0.28 9.49
CA ALA A 102 2.94 0.81 8.28
C ALA A 102 1.60 1.49 8.55
N PHE A 103 0.76 0.89 9.41
CA PHE A 103 -0.58 1.42 9.67
C PHE A 103 -0.64 2.38 10.86
N ASN A 104 0.33 2.39 11.79
CA ASN A 104 0.32 3.27 12.97
C ASN A 104 1.39 4.37 12.90
N VAL A 105 1.59 4.94 11.71
CA VAL A 105 2.49 6.08 11.52
C VAL A 105 1.95 7.28 12.29
N ASP A 106 2.81 7.89 13.11
CA ASP A 106 2.50 9.12 13.82
C ASP A 106 2.69 10.34 12.91
N TRP A 107 1.61 10.73 12.25
CA TRP A 107 1.56 11.87 11.33
C TRP A 107 1.58 13.24 12.04
N SER A 108 1.55 13.29 13.37
CA SER A 108 1.67 14.54 14.14
C SER A 108 3.11 15.08 14.17
N LYS A 109 4.10 14.24 13.81
CA LYS A 109 5.51 14.65 13.75
C LYS A 109 5.72 15.74 12.70
N LYS A 110 6.42 16.82 13.07
CA LYS A 110 6.66 18.02 12.23
C LYS A 110 7.17 17.70 10.81
N GLN A 111 8.03 16.69 10.67
CA GLN A 111 8.58 16.24 9.37
C GLN A 111 7.51 15.57 8.48
N LEU A 112 6.51 14.94 9.09
CA LEU A 112 5.48 14.16 8.42
C LEU A 112 4.19 14.95 8.15
N ILE A 113 3.89 16.01 8.90
CA ILE A 113 2.69 16.85 8.70
C ILE A 113 2.57 17.33 7.24
N ARG A 114 3.68 17.75 6.62
CA ARG A 114 3.66 18.18 5.21
C ARG A 114 3.54 17.01 4.25
N LYS A 115 4.14 15.87 4.58
CA LYS A 115 4.09 14.65 3.77
C LYS A 115 2.68 14.03 3.82
N SER A 116 1.96 14.12 4.94
CA SER A 116 0.66 13.45 5.15
C SER A 116 -0.38 13.84 4.09
N LYS A 117 -0.46 15.12 3.74
CA LYS A 117 -1.42 15.62 2.73
C LYS A 117 -1.16 15.11 1.31
N ARG A 118 0.09 14.75 1.01
CA ARG A 118 0.51 14.25 -0.30
C ARG A 118 0.48 12.72 -0.36
N LEU A 119 0.84 12.07 0.73
CA LEU A 119 1.09 10.63 0.75
C LEU A 119 -0.12 9.81 1.19
N ILE A 120 -1.02 10.36 1.99
CA ILE A 120 -2.19 9.64 2.47
C ILE A 120 -3.36 9.86 1.51
N PRO A 121 -3.83 8.83 0.79
CA PRO A 121 -5.02 8.95 -0.04
C PRO A 121 -6.28 9.03 0.84
N CYS A 122 -7.35 9.64 0.34
CA CYS A 122 -8.60 9.77 1.08
C CYS A 122 -9.21 8.40 1.46
N SER A 123 -9.08 7.40 0.58
CA SER A 123 -9.52 6.02 0.83
C SER A 123 -8.76 5.30 1.95
N TYR A 124 -7.64 5.85 2.44
CA TYR A 124 -6.94 5.33 3.62
C TYR A 124 -7.75 5.49 4.91
N PHE A 125 -8.48 6.59 5.07
CA PHE A 125 -9.21 6.87 6.31
C PHE A 125 -10.35 5.89 6.61
N PRO A 126 -11.28 5.60 5.68
CA PRO A 126 -12.33 4.61 5.93
C PRO A 126 -11.72 3.21 6.11
N LEU A 127 -10.64 2.88 5.39
CA LEU A 127 -9.89 1.64 5.59
C LEU A 127 -9.34 1.55 7.02
N LYS A 128 -8.67 2.61 7.48
CA LYS A 128 -8.07 2.66 8.81
C LYS A 128 -9.12 2.56 9.91
N ALA A 129 -10.26 3.25 9.74
CA ALA A 129 -11.39 3.18 10.64
C ALA A 129 -12.00 1.78 10.70
N MET A 130 -12.18 1.10 9.57
CA MET A 130 -12.64 -0.30 9.51
C MET A 130 -11.68 -1.25 10.23
N LEU A 131 -10.37 -1.13 9.98
CA LEU A 131 -9.35 -1.95 10.65
C LEU A 131 -9.34 -1.74 12.17
N ARG A 132 -9.53 -0.50 12.61
CA ARG A 132 -9.66 -0.16 14.04
C ARG A 132 -10.93 -0.76 14.64
N ALA A 133 -12.07 -0.63 13.98
CA ALA A 133 -13.34 -1.20 14.44
C ALA A 133 -13.27 -2.74 14.58
N GLN A 134 -12.62 -3.41 13.62
CA GLN A 134 -12.36 -4.86 13.67
C GLN A 134 -11.42 -5.24 14.82
N LYS A 135 -10.32 -4.50 15.01
CA LYS A 135 -9.35 -4.73 16.08
C LYS A 135 -9.99 -4.59 17.46
N GLU A 136 -10.83 -3.57 17.63
CA GLU A 136 -11.54 -3.27 18.88
C GLU A 136 -12.79 -4.15 19.09
N LYS A 137 -13.20 -4.91 18.06
CA LYS A 137 -14.39 -5.78 18.06
C LYS A 137 -15.67 -5.05 18.45
N ILE A 138 -15.82 -3.84 17.96
CA ILE A 138 -16.96 -2.96 18.27
C ILE A 138 -18.07 -3.00 17.20
N LEU A 139 -17.84 -3.72 16.10
CA LEU A 139 -18.86 -3.97 15.09
C LEU A 139 -19.89 -4.98 15.63
N THR A 140 -21.15 -4.72 15.32
CA THR A 140 -22.34 -5.48 15.75
C THR A 140 -23.01 -6.16 14.55
N GLU A 141 -24.08 -6.91 14.79
CA GLU A 141 -24.92 -7.46 13.70
C GLU A 141 -25.81 -6.39 13.04
N ASN A 142 -25.94 -5.20 13.64
CA ASN A 142 -26.75 -4.11 13.12
C ASN A 142 -25.90 -3.16 12.26
N GLU A 143 -26.17 -3.12 10.95
CA GLU A 143 -25.40 -2.32 9.99
C GLU A 143 -25.56 -0.80 10.24
N ASP A 144 -26.75 -0.31 10.55
CA ASP A 144 -26.98 1.12 10.84
C ASP A 144 -26.13 1.60 12.04
N VAL A 145 -26.03 0.78 13.08
CA VAL A 145 -25.18 1.06 14.24
C VAL A 145 -23.71 1.06 13.83
N ASN A 146 -23.30 0.11 12.98
CA ASN A 146 -21.91 0.00 12.51
C ASN A 146 -21.50 1.19 11.64
N VAL A 147 -22.40 1.70 10.80
CA VAL A 147 -22.17 2.91 9.99
C VAL A 147 -21.92 4.10 10.90
N ASN A 148 -22.73 4.30 11.94
CA ASN A 148 -22.52 5.37 12.92
C ASN A 148 -21.20 5.24 13.68
N ILE A 149 -20.76 4.02 14.01
CA ILE A 149 -19.45 3.76 14.61
C ILE A 149 -18.34 4.13 13.62
N LEU A 150 -18.47 3.70 12.37
CA LEU A 150 -17.48 3.94 11.32
C LEU A 150 -17.31 5.43 11.03
N ILE A 151 -18.40 6.21 10.99
CA ILE A 151 -18.36 7.67 10.82
C ILE A 151 -17.52 8.34 11.92
N LYS A 152 -17.72 7.94 13.19
CA LYS A 152 -16.97 8.49 14.32
C LYS A 152 -15.48 8.18 14.20
N LEU A 153 -15.13 6.92 13.96
CA LEU A 153 -13.74 6.49 13.81
C LEU A 153 -13.08 7.15 12.60
N TRP A 154 -13.77 7.22 11.47
CA TRP A 154 -13.26 7.88 10.26
C TRP A 154 -12.92 9.35 10.51
N CYS A 155 -13.83 10.10 11.15
CA CYS A 155 -13.55 11.49 11.54
C CYS A 155 -12.30 11.59 12.42
N GLU A 156 -12.12 10.70 13.40
CA GLU A 156 -10.92 10.66 14.24
C GLU A 156 -9.66 10.41 13.40
N GLU A 157 -9.66 9.40 12.52
CA GLU A 157 -8.49 9.03 11.69
C GLU A 157 -8.10 10.16 10.72
N VAL A 158 -9.08 10.86 10.14
CA VAL A 158 -8.85 12.04 9.27
C VAL A 158 -8.13 13.14 10.06
N LEU A 159 -8.64 13.46 11.25
CA LEU A 159 -8.10 14.54 12.09
C LEU A 159 -6.70 14.19 12.63
N LEU A 160 -6.48 12.94 13.06
CA LEU A 160 -5.17 12.47 13.53
C LEU A 160 -4.07 12.57 12.46
N CYS A 161 -4.44 12.55 11.18
CA CYS A 161 -3.52 12.67 10.07
C CYS A 161 -3.32 14.11 9.55
N ASN A 162 -3.92 15.11 10.20
CA ASN A 162 -3.92 16.53 9.81
C ASN A 162 -4.64 16.82 8.48
N HIS A 163 -5.73 16.10 8.21
CA HIS A 163 -6.60 16.30 7.05
C HIS A 163 -7.94 16.94 7.44
N ASP A 164 -8.57 17.60 6.47
CA ASP A 164 -9.89 18.24 6.67
C ASP A 164 -10.99 17.25 6.26
N VAL A 165 -11.97 17.01 7.15
CA VAL A 165 -13.10 16.11 6.92
C VAL A 165 -13.92 16.50 5.69
N GLU A 166 -14.10 17.80 5.47
CA GLU A 166 -14.86 18.33 4.33
C GLU A 166 -14.20 18.06 2.97
N LYS A 167 -12.87 17.87 2.95
CA LYS A 167 -12.10 17.68 1.71
C LYS A 167 -11.95 16.22 1.29
N GLN A 168 -12.44 15.28 2.09
CA GLN A 168 -12.35 13.85 1.77
C GLN A 168 -13.24 13.49 0.57
N SER A 169 -12.77 12.62 -0.31
CA SER A 169 -13.55 12.12 -1.46
C SER A 169 -14.68 11.19 -1.02
N VAL A 170 -14.38 10.25 -0.12
CA VAL A 170 -15.33 9.28 0.41
C VAL A 170 -16.14 9.93 1.55
N LYS A 171 -17.46 9.97 1.42
CA LYS A 171 -18.36 10.66 2.37
C LYS A 171 -19.16 9.69 3.25
N PRO A 172 -19.59 10.12 4.46
CA PRO A 172 -20.45 9.32 5.34
C PRO A 172 -21.69 8.72 4.68
N ASP A 173 -22.30 9.42 3.73
CA ASP A 173 -23.50 8.96 3.00
C ASP A 173 -23.26 7.69 2.16
N GLU A 174 -21.99 7.32 1.96
CA GLU A 174 -21.56 6.15 1.19
C GLU A 174 -21.09 5.01 2.10
N PHE A 175 -21.18 5.15 3.43
CA PHE A 175 -20.57 4.20 4.36
C PHE A 175 -21.30 2.87 4.44
N ASP A 176 -22.57 2.83 4.05
CA ASP A 176 -23.35 1.60 3.91
C ASP A 176 -22.68 0.63 2.93
N TYR A 177 -21.94 1.15 1.93
CA TYR A 177 -21.21 0.35 0.95
C TYR A 177 -19.99 -0.40 1.51
N PHE A 178 -19.59 -0.16 2.77
CA PHE A 178 -18.54 -0.95 3.43
C PHE A 178 -19.08 -2.21 4.12
N PHE A 179 -20.40 -2.25 4.35
CA PHE A 179 -21.09 -3.35 5.02
C PHE A 179 -21.87 -4.20 3.99
N GLY A 180 -22.38 -5.34 4.44
CA GLY A 180 -22.98 -6.34 3.54
C GLY A 180 -21.97 -7.27 2.86
N PRO A 181 -22.38 -7.95 1.77
CA PRO A 181 -21.59 -9.01 1.15
C PRO A 181 -20.34 -8.47 0.44
N GLN A 182 -19.28 -9.26 0.46
CA GLN A 182 -18.10 -8.98 -0.35
C GLN A 182 -18.44 -9.08 -1.84
N ILE A 183 -18.10 -8.04 -2.59
CA ILE A 183 -18.50 -7.90 -3.99
C ILE A 183 -17.44 -8.54 -4.88
N SER A 184 -17.87 -9.47 -5.75
CA SER A 184 -16.97 -10.28 -6.59
C SER A 184 -15.96 -9.45 -7.40
N PRO A 185 -16.33 -8.35 -8.10
CA PRO A 185 -15.37 -7.46 -8.74
C PRO A 185 -14.24 -6.96 -7.84
N VAL A 186 -14.54 -6.56 -6.59
CA VAL A 186 -13.54 -6.05 -5.65
C VAL A 186 -12.60 -7.16 -5.21
N CYS A 187 -13.14 -8.35 -4.91
CA CYS A 187 -12.35 -9.53 -4.61
C CYS A 187 -11.43 -9.92 -5.77
N SER A 188 -11.89 -9.82 -7.02
CA SER A 188 -11.08 -10.10 -8.21
C SER A 188 -9.93 -9.12 -8.37
N ILE A 189 -10.16 -7.82 -8.11
CA ILE A 189 -9.11 -6.79 -8.16
C ILE A 189 -8.06 -7.07 -7.09
N ILE A 190 -8.46 -7.18 -5.82
CA ILE A 190 -7.53 -7.44 -4.71
C ILE A 190 -6.81 -8.78 -4.89
N GLY A 191 -7.53 -9.83 -5.27
CA GLY A 191 -6.95 -11.15 -5.53
C GLY A 191 -5.93 -11.16 -6.67
N GLY A 192 -6.18 -10.36 -7.72
CA GLY A 192 -5.22 -10.19 -8.83
C GLY A 192 -3.91 -9.57 -8.37
N PHE A 193 -3.97 -8.47 -7.61
CA PHE A 193 -2.78 -7.82 -7.05
C PHE A 193 -2.05 -8.73 -6.06
N VAL A 194 -2.78 -9.36 -5.12
CA VAL A 194 -2.20 -10.30 -4.14
C VAL A 194 -1.52 -11.47 -4.84
N GLY A 195 -2.16 -12.06 -5.86
CA GLY A 195 -1.60 -13.15 -6.64
C GLY A 195 -0.33 -12.74 -7.39
N GLN A 196 -0.34 -11.57 -8.03
CA GLN A 196 0.83 -11.05 -8.73
C GLN A 196 2.00 -10.79 -7.77
N GLU A 197 1.74 -10.17 -6.62
CA GLU A 197 2.79 -9.89 -5.63
C GLU A 197 3.31 -11.15 -4.96
N ALA A 198 2.47 -12.17 -4.74
CA ALA A 198 2.92 -13.48 -4.28
C ALA A 198 3.87 -14.14 -5.29
N VAL A 199 3.59 -14.05 -6.59
CA VAL A 199 4.49 -14.57 -7.63
C VAL A 199 5.82 -13.83 -7.62
N LYS A 200 5.83 -12.50 -7.51
CA LYS A 200 7.08 -11.72 -7.40
C LYS A 200 7.87 -12.11 -6.15
N ALA A 201 7.21 -12.21 -5.00
CA ALA A 201 7.83 -12.60 -3.74
C ALA A 201 8.48 -13.99 -3.80
N LEU A 202 7.87 -14.94 -4.51
CA LEU A 202 8.37 -16.32 -4.63
C LEU A 202 9.43 -16.50 -5.73
N SER A 203 9.31 -15.75 -6.82
CA SER A 203 10.23 -15.85 -7.97
C SER A 203 11.46 -14.98 -7.84
N GLU A 204 11.48 -14.03 -6.91
CA GLU A 204 12.52 -12.97 -6.81
C GLU A 204 12.63 -12.17 -8.14
N GLY A 205 11.55 -12.17 -8.92
CA GLY A 205 11.48 -11.61 -10.26
C GLY A 205 10.69 -10.31 -10.31
N GLY A 206 11.33 -9.24 -10.77
CA GLY A 206 10.70 -7.94 -10.90
C GLY A 206 10.49 -7.21 -9.57
N ARG A 207 10.22 -5.91 -9.64
CA ARG A 207 10.06 -5.08 -8.43
C ARG A 207 8.70 -5.31 -7.79
N PRO A 208 8.62 -5.79 -6.54
CA PRO A 208 7.35 -5.90 -5.83
C PRO A 208 6.83 -4.52 -5.38
N LEU A 209 5.54 -4.46 -5.06
CA LEU A 209 4.88 -3.30 -4.49
C LEU A 209 5.30 -3.10 -3.04
N LYS A 210 5.47 -1.83 -2.66
CA LYS A 210 5.81 -1.41 -1.31
C LYS A 210 4.84 -0.32 -0.85
N ASN A 211 4.09 -0.53 0.21
CA ASN A 211 3.80 -1.79 0.92
C ASN A 211 2.30 -1.98 1.20
N ILE A 212 1.47 -1.01 0.82
CA ILE A 212 0.02 -1.08 0.93
C ILE A 212 -0.57 -0.76 -0.44
N PHE A 213 -1.56 -1.52 -0.88
CA PHE A 213 -2.41 -1.18 -2.00
C PHE A 213 -3.84 -1.04 -1.51
N ILE A 214 -4.50 0.07 -1.88
CA ILE A 214 -5.86 0.40 -1.50
C ILE A 214 -6.67 0.59 -2.78
N TYR A 215 -7.76 -0.16 -2.90
CA TYR A 215 -8.74 0.01 -3.97
C TYR A 215 -10.05 0.49 -3.37
N SER A 216 -10.64 1.52 -3.95
CA SER A 216 -11.94 2.06 -3.56
C SER A 216 -12.75 2.31 -4.82
N ALA A 217 -13.87 1.58 -4.96
CA ALA A 217 -14.80 1.83 -6.05
C ALA A 217 -15.62 3.11 -5.84
N ILE A 218 -15.70 3.63 -4.61
CA ILE A 218 -16.47 4.82 -4.24
C ILE A 218 -15.89 6.06 -4.90
N ASP A 219 -14.58 6.28 -4.75
CA ASP A 219 -13.86 7.37 -5.39
C ASP A 219 -13.07 6.94 -6.63
N THR A 220 -13.31 5.72 -7.12
CA THR A 220 -12.68 5.13 -8.31
C THR A 220 -11.15 5.12 -8.26
N THR A 221 -10.57 4.88 -7.09
CA THR A 221 -9.13 4.90 -6.86
C THR A 221 -8.51 3.52 -6.69
N GLY A 222 -7.27 3.36 -7.15
CA GLY A 222 -6.40 2.22 -6.89
C GLY A 222 -4.99 2.73 -6.63
N ILE A 223 -4.59 2.85 -5.36
CA ILE A 223 -3.40 3.60 -4.94
C ILE A 223 -2.46 2.71 -4.15
N VAL A 224 -1.17 2.75 -4.51
CA VAL A 224 -0.09 2.12 -3.75
C VAL A 224 0.51 3.16 -2.80
N CYS A 225 0.56 2.82 -1.51
CA CYS A 225 1.14 3.64 -0.45
C CYS A 225 2.40 2.95 0.12
N ASP A 226 3.46 3.73 0.33
CA ASP A 226 4.68 3.28 1.00
C ASP A 226 4.76 3.91 2.39
N PHE A 227 4.29 3.15 3.40
CA PHE A 227 4.25 3.58 4.80
C PHE A 227 5.07 2.64 5.71
N PRO A 228 5.87 3.17 6.65
CA PRO A 228 6.11 4.60 6.87
C PRO A 228 6.91 5.22 5.73
N PRO A 229 6.71 6.52 5.44
CA PRO A 229 7.51 7.20 4.44
C PRO A 229 8.98 7.20 4.88
N SER A 230 9.90 7.00 3.92
CA SER A 230 11.32 7.19 4.19
C SER A 230 11.61 8.63 4.62
N ASP A 231 12.58 8.80 5.51
CA ASP A 231 13.01 10.10 6.04
C ASP A 231 13.39 11.08 4.91
#